data_AF-A0A817E6G8-F1
#
_entry.id   AF-A0A817E6G8-F1
#
_cell.length_a   1.000
_cell.length_b   1.000
_cell.length_c   1.000
_cell.angle_alpha   90.00
_cell.angle_beta   90.00
_cell.angle_gamma   90.00
#
_symmetry.space_group_name_H-M   'P 1'
#
loop_
_entity.id
_entity.type
_entity.pdbx_description
1 polymer ?
#
loop_
_entity_poly.entity_id
_entity_poly.type
_entity_poly.pdbx_seq_one_letter_code
_entity_poly.pdbx_strand_id
1 'polypeptide(L)'
;MTEEDIDIYYKTILNLISLAGKVVCEGFSITKRVETKDGAADLVTEFDQRVEEILIKNLQEKFPTHKFIGEESTAIGIKTTFSDDPTWIIDPIDGTTNFVHGLPFVTISVALAINKQVVLGVIYNPIMNDLYSAIHGKGAFKNGRPIKCSKQTNLALSQILGEYGSSRDANILNVKCKNFQVIIAKVHSIRALGSAAMNLCLVAEGACDAYFEYGVHIWDYAAGDLIAREAGAYTCDPSATAQTLIIILGSVGGVVLIAVLIIIWCICRKCKQRSIISEMKKDQAHDQRMEERRAAAEVRSTERHQAADQLRMKYVRLIIKQCHNQWRSSLFRTVVVINQRQLATTAGKEKKASKSQENQTLVQSTTDNQIEVATFKEKAQQAAKDTGYSLIVIAGLATLGGLCYLVLHELYSRETPNGIYKEASKMCLANTEVQDALGTPILVHTTPQIGSMRINNVR
;
A
#
# COMPACT_ATOMS: atom_id res chain seq x y z
N MET A 1 17.83 -1.96 39.90
CA MET A 1 16.79 -0.92 39.73
C MET A 1 15.55 -1.38 40.47
N THR A 2 15.04 -0.54 41.35
CA THR A 2 13.77 -0.67 42.07
C THR A 2 12.65 0.00 41.27
N GLU A 3 11.39 -0.15 41.69
CA GLU A 3 10.31 0.68 41.14
C GLU A 3 10.44 2.16 41.56
N GLU A 4 11.04 2.43 42.72
CA GLU A 4 11.26 3.76 43.26
C GLU A 4 12.24 4.57 42.39
N ASP A 5 13.30 3.92 41.89
CA ASP A 5 14.25 4.52 40.94
C ASP A 5 13.52 5.05 39.69
N ILE A 6 12.66 4.22 39.07
CA ILE A 6 11.90 4.57 37.87
C ILE A 6 10.94 5.73 38.14
N ASP A 7 10.27 5.71 39.29
CA ASP A 7 9.31 6.75 39.66
C ASP A 7 10.00 8.10 39.95
N ILE A 8 11.24 8.07 40.48
CA ILE A 8 12.12 9.25 40.59
C ILE A 8 12.56 9.75 39.22
N TYR A 9 12.96 8.87 38.29
CA TYR A 9 13.32 9.24 36.92
C TYR A 9 12.12 9.88 36.19
N TYR A 10 10.94 9.25 36.27
CA TYR A 10 9.71 9.71 35.63
C TYR A 10 9.26 11.09 36.17
N LYS A 11 9.15 11.25 37.49
CA LYS A 11 8.82 12.54 38.11
C LYS A 11 9.85 13.63 37.80
N THR A 12 11.11 13.27 37.58
CA THR A 12 12.14 14.23 37.15
C THR A 12 11.89 14.68 35.72
N ILE A 13 11.77 13.76 34.76
CA ILE A 13 11.64 14.15 33.36
C ILE A 13 10.32 14.88 33.06
N LEU A 14 9.22 14.54 33.75
CA LEU A 14 7.96 15.29 33.62
C LEU A 14 8.10 16.78 33.99
N ASN A 15 8.88 17.10 35.02
CA ASN A 15 9.14 18.49 35.40
C ASN A 15 10.05 19.21 34.39
N LEU A 16 11.08 18.52 33.89
CA LEU A 16 12.04 19.10 32.94
C LEU A 16 11.45 19.28 31.53
N ILE A 17 10.64 18.33 31.05
CA ILE A 17 9.96 18.43 29.75
C ILE A 17 8.88 19.52 29.76
N SER A 18 8.25 19.77 30.91
CA SER A 18 7.34 20.92 31.10
C SER A 18 8.07 22.27 31.14
N LEU A 19 9.32 22.31 31.62
CA LEU A 19 10.17 23.50 31.55
C LEU A 19 10.64 23.75 30.11
N ALA A 20 11.18 22.73 29.44
CA ALA A 20 11.61 22.80 28.05
C ALA A 20 10.47 23.16 27.09
N GLY A 21 9.26 22.62 27.29
CA GLY A 21 8.09 22.95 26.47
C GLY A 21 7.71 24.43 26.48
N LYS A 22 8.06 25.19 27.53
CA LYS A 22 7.88 26.66 27.55
C LYS A 22 8.83 27.36 26.58
N VAL A 23 10.05 26.86 26.43
CA VAL A 23 11.05 27.36 25.48
C VAL A 23 10.62 27.06 24.04
N VAL A 24 10.00 25.89 23.80
CA VAL A 24 9.36 25.60 22.51
C VAL A 24 8.18 26.53 22.24
N CYS A 25 7.27 26.77 23.19
CA CYS A 25 6.16 27.73 23.00
C CYS A 25 6.63 29.18 22.75
N GLU A 26 7.68 29.61 23.44
CA GLU A 26 8.38 30.89 23.22
C GLU A 26 8.85 30.98 21.76
N GLY A 27 9.67 30.03 21.32
CA GLY A 27 10.25 30.03 19.97
C GLY A 27 9.24 29.85 18.86
N PHE A 28 8.24 28.98 19.04
CA PHE A 28 7.18 28.71 18.05
C PHE A 28 6.49 30.01 17.62
N SER A 29 6.24 30.90 18.59
CA SER A 29 5.51 32.16 18.43
C SER A 29 6.32 33.30 17.80
N ILE A 30 7.63 33.13 17.54
CA ILE A 30 8.51 34.19 17.04
C ILE A 30 9.34 33.78 15.81
N THR A 31 10.01 34.76 15.20
CA THR A 31 11.07 34.54 14.21
C THR A 31 12.26 33.85 14.86
N LYS A 32 12.75 32.78 14.24
CA LYS A 32 13.83 31.92 14.72
C LYS A 32 15.10 32.13 13.88
N ARG A 33 16.28 31.85 14.44
CA ARG A 33 17.50 31.67 13.66
C ARG A 33 17.48 30.26 13.08
N VAL A 34 17.33 30.14 11.77
CA VAL A 34 17.32 28.83 11.08
C VAL A 34 18.67 28.59 10.44
N GLU A 35 19.30 27.48 10.79
CA GLU A 35 20.56 26.99 10.23
C GLU A 35 20.33 25.58 9.65
N THR A 36 21.28 25.06 8.87
CA THR A 36 21.15 23.77 8.16
C THR A 36 22.21 22.77 8.62
N LYS A 37 21.77 21.54 8.91
CA LYS A 37 22.62 20.37 9.23
C LYS A 37 23.07 19.69 7.91
N ASP A 38 22.81 18.41 7.67
CA ASP A 38 23.32 17.65 6.51
C ASP A 38 22.58 17.93 5.18
N GLY A 39 21.83 19.04 5.09
CA GLY A 39 21.26 19.52 3.82
C GLY A 39 20.26 20.66 3.95
N ALA A 40 19.82 21.22 2.83
CA ALA A 40 18.87 22.35 2.75
C ALA A 40 17.43 22.02 3.22
N ALA A 41 17.18 20.80 3.71
CA ALA A 41 15.92 20.37 4.31
C ALA A 41 16.16 19.60 5.63
N ASP A 42 17.34 19.78 6.22
CA ASP A 42 17.74 19.29 7.53
C ASP A 42 18.06 20.54 8.35
N LEU A 43 17.15 20.93 9.25
CA LEU A 43 17.11 22.25 9.87
C LEU A 43 17.40 22.16 11.37
N VAL A 44 18.05 23.20 11.91
CA VAL A 44 18.26 23.42 13.34
C VAL A 44 17.98 24.89 13.68
N THR A 45 17.53 25.17 14.90
CA THR A 45 17.38 26.54 15.42
C THR A 45 18.05 26.73 16.78
N GLU A 46 18.07 27.97 17.28
CA GLU A 46 18.58 28.24 18.63
C GLU A 46 17.73 27.62 19.74
N PHE A 47 16.53 27.13 19.44
CA PHE A 47 15.61 26.52 20.40
C PHE A 47 15.90 25.03 20.62
N ASP A 48 16.30 24.30 19.58
CA ASP A 48 16.70 22.88 19.64
C ASP A 48 17.87 22.73 20.63
N GLN A 49 18.91 23.54 20.43
CA GLN A 49 20.09 23.62 21.30
C GLN A 49 19.73 24.05 22.74
N ARG A 50 18.88 25.06 22.93
CA ARG A 50 18.43 25.50 24.27
C ARG A 50 17.64 24.42 25.01
N VAL A 51 16.81 23.65 24.31
CA VAL A 51 16.04 22.56 24.91
C VAL A 51 16.96 21.41 25.30
N GLU A 52 17.90 21.01 24.42
CA GLU A 52 18.84 19.94 24.74
C GLU A 52 19.75 20.31 25.93
N GLU A 53 20.27 21.55 25.99
CA GLU A 53 21.06 22.03 27.14
C GLU A 53 20.25 21.93 28.45
N ILE A 54 19.00 22.41 28.46
CA ILE A 54 18.13 22.35 29.64
C ILE A 54 17.93 20.90 30.11
N LEU A 55 17.64 19.99 29.18
CA LEU A 55 17.39 18.58 29.50
C LEU A 55 18.67 17.88 29.99
N ILE A 56 19.74 17.89 29.20
CA ILE A 56 20.99 17.20 29.54
C ILE A 56 21.58 17.76 30.84
N LYS A 57 21.68 19.08 31.00
CA LYS A 57 22.28 19.68 32.20
C LYS A 57 21.56 19.29 33.49
N ASN A 58 20.24 19.46 33.54
CA ASN A 58 19.47 19.16 34.75
C ASN A 58 19.44 17.65 35.06
N LEU A 59 19.47 16.79 34.03
CA LEU A 59 19.58 15.34 34.21
C LEU A 59 20.99 14.91 34.64
N GLN A 60 22.04 15.54 34.12
CA GLN A 60 23.44 15.28 34.51
C GLN A 60 23.72 15.76 35.94
N GLU A 61 23.22 16.93 36.34
CA GLU A 61 23.32 17.45 37.71
C GLU A 61 22.62 16.54 38.73
N LYS A 62 21.47 15.96 38.37
CA LYS A 62 20.70 15.07 39.28
C LYS A 62 21.13 13.60 39.22
N PHE A 63 21.65 13.14 38.09
CA PHE A 63 22.07 11.75 37.87
C PHE A 63 23.48 11.69 37.24
N PRO A 64 24.56 12.04 37.97
CA PRO A 64 25.89 12.28 37.39
C PRO A 64 26.54 11.07 36.71
N THR A 65 26.07 9.85 37.00
CA THR A 65 26.53 8.59 36.40
C THR A 65 25.78 8.20 35.12
N HIS A 66 24.70 8.89 34.77
CA HIS A 66 23.93 8.61 33.56
C HIS A 66 24.64 9.16 32.31
N LYS A 67 24.37 8.51 31.18
CA LYS A 67 24.86 8.88 29.85
C LYS A 67 23.77 9.55 29.02
N PHE A 68 24.19 10.21 27.94
CA PHE A 68 23.30 10.99 27.07
C PHE A 68 23.57 10.68 25.60
N ILE A 69 22.48 10.54 24.83
CA ILE A 69 22.46 10.53 23.37
C ILE A 69 21.45 11.61 22.96
N GLY A 70 21.95 12.82 22.72
CA GLY A 70 21.17 13.94 22.15
C GLY A 70 21.45 14.09 20.65
N GLU A 71 20.47 14.56 19.89
CA GLU A 71 20.65 14.87 18.46
C GLU A 71 21.75 15.92 18.26
N GLU A 72 21.63 17.07 18.90
CA GLU A 72 22.48 18.23 18.64
C GLU A 72 23.88 18.03 19.21
N SER A 73 23.99 17.37 20.37
CA SER A 73 25.24 16.79 20.87
C SER A 73 25.90 15.86 19.86
N THR A 74 25.13 15.00 19.17
CA THR A 74 25.67 14.09 18.14
C THR A 74 26.13 14.84 16.90
N ALA A 75 25.42 15.90 16.49
CA ALA A 75 25.78 16.76 15.36
C ALA A 75 27.12 17.48 15.59
N ILE A 76 27.39 17.97 16.81
CA ILE A 76 28.72 18.53 17.19
C ILE A 76 29.78 17.46 17.51
N GLY A 77 29.48 16.18 17.28
CA GLY A 77 30.44 15.07 17.32
C GLY A 77 30.55 14.34 18.66
N ILE A 78 29.71 14.63 19.67
CA ILE A 78 29.68 13.89 20.94
C ILE A 78 29.06 12.51 20.69
N LYS A 79 29.88 11.46 20.74
CA LYS A 79 29.44 10.08 20.47
C LYS A 79 29.50 9.22 21.73
N THR A 80 28.33 8.93 22.28
CA THR A 80 28.15 8.03 23.42
C THR A 80 28.01 6.58 22.96
N THR A 81 28.89 5.69 23.43
CA THR A 81 28.74 4.25 23.23
C THR A 81 27.49 3.75 23.98
N PHE A 82 26.52 3.19 23.25
CA PHE A 82 25.30 2.62 23.83
C PHE A 82 25.62 1.32 24.60
N SER A 83 25.87 1.47 25.89
CA SER A 83 26.22 0.39 26.83
C SER A 83 25.01 0.01 27.70
N ASP A 84 25.25 -0.79 28.73
CA ASP A 84 24.21 -1.24 29.66
C ASP A 84 23.87 -0.21 30.76
N ASP A 85 24.68 0.84 30.86
CA ASP A 85 24.49 1.95 31.80
C ASP A 85 23.23 2.78 31.49
N PRO A 86 22.59 3.40 32.51
CA PRO A 86 21.47 4.30 32.29
C PRO A 86 21.80 5.43 31.32
N THR A 87 21.11 5.43 30.19
CA THR A 87 21.35 6.33 29.06
C THR A 87 20.05 7.05 28.70
N TRP A 88 20.03 8.37 28.87
CA TRP A 88 18.95 9.22 28.36
C TRP A 88 19.16 9.42 26.85
N ILE A 89 18.08 9.28 26.08
CA ILE A 89 18.05 9.48 24.63
C ILE A 89 17.06 10.63 24.39
N ILE A 90 17.51 11.69 23.73
CA ILE A 90 16.81 12.98 23.67
C ILE A 90 16.75 13.46 22.22
N ASP A 91 15.54 13.74 21.75
CA ASP A 91 15.29 14.69 20.66
C ASP A 91 14.74 15.98 21.30
N PRO A 92 15.39 17.14 21.10
CA PRO A 92 14.91 18.38 21.67
C PRO A 92 13.64 18.91 20.98
N ILE A 93 13.51 18.78 19.65
CA ILE A 93 12.41 19.35 18.83
C ILE A 93 12.19 18.46 17.58
N ASP A 94 11.64 17.27 17.77
CA ASP A 94 11.22 16.41 16.66
C ASP A 94 10.18 17.18 15.83
N GLY A 95 10.48 17.32 14.54
CA GLY A 95 9.81 18.23 13.64
C GLY A 95 10.34 19.67 13.66
N THR A 96 11.65 19.91 13.75
CA THR A 96 12.25 21.27 13.59
C THR A 96 11.74 22.00 12.33
N THR A 97 11.49 21.27 11.23
CA THR A 97 10.86 21.86 10.02
C THR A 97 9.44 22.37 10.28
N ASN A 98 8.63 21.63 11.04
CA ASN A 98 7.30 22.07 11.47
C ASN A 98 7.39 23.27 12.40
N PHE A 99 8.35 23.25 13.34
CA PHE A 99 8.61 24.34 14.27
C PHE A 99 9.00 25.64 13.55
N VAL A 100 9.88 25.57 12.54
CA VAL A 100 10.26 26.69 11.68
C VAL A 100 9.05 27.24 10.91
N HIS A 101 8.20 26.38 10.36
CA HIS A 101 7.04 26.79 9.55
C HIS A 101 5.74 27.05 10.34
N GLY A 102 5.71 26.85 11.65
CA GLY A 102 4.53 27.07 12.50
C GLY A 102 3.44 26.00 12.39
N LEU A 103 3.79 24.77 11.98
CA LEU A 103 2.86 23.63 12.01
C LEU A 103 2.88 23.00 13.41
N PRO A 104 1.73 22.73 14.07
CA PRO A 104 1.69 22.37 15.50
C PRO A 104 2.10 20.92 15.84
N PHE A 105 2.68 20.17 14.90
CA PHE A 105 3.24 18.83 15.15
C PHE A 105 4.72 18.96 15.49
N VAL A 106 5.00 19.37 16.72
CA VAL A 106 6.35 19.62 17.25
C VAL A 106 6.45 18.97 18.62
N THR A 107 7.49 18.17 18.85
CA THR A 107 7.60 17.35 20.07
C THR A 107 8.98 17.36 20.68
N ILE A 108 9.03 17.36 22.02
CA ILE A 108 10.22 16.97 22.77
C ILE A 108 10.09 15.46 23.00
N SER A 109 11.08 14.66 22.59
CA SER A 109 11.10 13.19 22.78
C SER A 109 12.21 12.82 23.74
N VAL A 110 11.87 12.14 24.85
CA VAL A 110 12.87 11.68 25.82
C VAL A 110 12.60 10.24 26.24
N ALA A 111 13.60 9.38 26.05
CA ALA A 111 13.62 8.01 26.53
C ALA A 111 14.74 7.80 27.56
N LEU A 112 14.57 6.80 28.42
CA LEU A 112 15.62 6.27 29.28
C LEU A 112 15.81 4.79 28.98
N ALA A 113 17.03 4.43 28.56
CA ALA A 113 17.46 3.06 28.33
C ALA A 113 18.37 2.57 29.46
N ILE A 114 18.17 1.32 29.90
CA ILE A 114 18.98 0.64 30.93
C ILE A 114 19.16 -0.81 30.46
N ASN A 115 20.37 -1.38 30.55
CA ASN A 115 20.71 -2.67 29.94
C ASN A 115 20.34 -2.75 28.44
N LYS A 116 20.51 -1.63 27.71
CA LYS A 116 20.08 -1.42 26.32
C LYS A 116 18.58 -1.60 26.04
N GLN A 117 17.73 -1.68 27.07
CA GLN A 117 16.27 -1.73 26.96
C GLN A 117 15.67 -0.36 27.32
N VAL A 118 14.73 0.15 26.52
CA VAL A 118 14.00 1.38 26.87
C VAL A 118 12.97 1.06 27.97
N VAL A 119 13.14 1.65 29.15
CA VAL A 119 12.30 1.38 30.35
C VAL A 119 11.29 2.49 30.65
N LEU A 120 11.53 3.69 30.13
CA LEU A 120 10.68 4.87 30.27
C LEU A 120 10.77 5.68 28.97
N GLY A 121 9.63 6.18 28.50
CA GLY A 121 9.52 7.06 27.35
C GLY A 121 8.49 8.16 27.62
N VAL A 122 8.81 9.39 27.25
CA VAL A 122 7.93 10.56 27.36
C VAL A 122 8.07 11.39 26.08
N ILE A 123 6.94 11.70 25.46
CA ILE A 123 6.86 12.59 24.29
C ILE A 123 5.89 13.71 24.63
N TYR A 124 6.31 14.97 24.52
CA TYR A 124 5.47 16.11 24.84
C TYR A 124 5.37 17.07 23.65
N ASN A 125 4.14 17.27 23.16
CA ASN A 125 3.82 18.35 22.23
C ASN A 125 3.29 19.55 23.04
N PRO A 126 4.09 20.61 23.23
CA PRO A 126 3.71 21.75 24.05
C PRO A 126 2.72 22.69 23.35
N ILE A 127 2.62 22.64 22.01
CA ILE A 127 1.72 23.47 21.21
C ILE A 127 0.27 22.93 21.28
N MET A 128 0.13 21.61 21.28
CA MET A 128 -1.16 20.92 21.45
C MET A 128 -1.49 20.59 22.92
N ASN A 129 -0.54 20.77 23.83
CA ASN A 129 -0.61 20.32 25.23
C ASN A 129 -0.95 18.81 25.32
N ASP A 130 -0.23 18.00 24.52
CA ASP A 130 -0.36 16.56 24.45
C ASP A 130 0.90 15.89 25.01
N LEU A 131 0.82 15.41 26.25
CA LEU A 131 1.87 14.68 26.95
C LEU A 131 1.59 13.17 26.88
N TYR A 132 2.38 12.45 26.10
CA TYR A 132 2.39 10.99 26.05
C TYR A 132 3.48 10.44 26.95
N SER A 133 3.21 9.35 27.67
CA SER A 133 4.22 8.65 28.46
C SER A 133 3.93 7.16 28.60
N ALA A 134 4.99 6.38 28.75
CA ALA A 134 4.92 4.96 29.09
C ALA A 134 6.11 4.55 29.96
N ILE A 135 5.84 3.65 30.91
CA ILE A 135 6.86 2.91 31.68
C ILE A 135 6.70 1.45 31.32
N HIS A 136 7.80 0.73 31.12
CA HIS A 136 7.75 -0.66 30.68
C HIS A 136 6.96 -1.55 31.65
N GLY A 137 6.00 -2.30 31.11
CA GLY A 137 5.08 -3.17 31.87
C GLY A 137 3.94 -2.43 32.58
N LYS A 138 3.82 -1.11 32.42
CA LYS A 138 2.80 -0.28 33.10
C LYS A 138 1.79 0.37 32.15
N GLY A 139 1.92 0.16 30.83
CA GLY A 139 1.02 0.73 29.84
C GLY A 139 1.35 2.16 29.43
N ALA A 140 0.71 2.60 28.34
CA ALA A 140 0.87 3.94 27.78
C ALA A 140 -0.29 4.88 28.14
N PHE A 141 0.03 6.16 28.30
CA PHE A 141 -0.89 7.22 28.71
C PHE A 141 -0.74 8.47 27.85
N LYS A 142 -1.84 9.21 27.67
CA LYS A 142 -1.90 10.56 27.11
C LYS A 142 -2.60 11.48 28.11
N ASN A 143 -1.93 12.54 28.54
CA ASN A 143 -2.42 13.47 29.56
C ASN A 143 -2.98 12.75 30.82
N GLY A 144 -2.28 11.70 31.27
CA GLY A 144 -2.64 10.85 32.41
C GLY A 144 -3.78 9.85 32.16
N ARG A 145 -4.35 9.78 30.95
CA ARG A 145 -5.41 8.82 30.58
C ARG A 145 -4.80 7.66 29.80
N PRO A 146 -5.17 6.38 30.08
CA PRO A 146 -4.61 5.25 29.36
C PRO A 146 -5.05 5.26 27.89
N ILE A 147 -4.11 4.97 26.99
CA ILE A 147 -4.34 4.86 25.54
C ILE A 147 -4.12 3.44 25.04
N LYS A 148 -4.70 3.11 23.87
CA LYS A 148 -4.53 1.83 23.18
C LYS A 148 -4.52 2.03 21.68
N CYS A 149 -3.73 1.24 20.96
CA CYS A 149 -3.68 1.28 19.51
C CYS A 149 -5.00 0.82 18.87
N SER A 150 -5.12 1.08 17.57
CA SER A 150 -6.22 0.56 16.75
C SER A 150 -6.25 -0.97 16.75
N LYS A 151 -7.43 -1.54 16.45
CA LYS A 151 -7.64 -2.97 16.20
C LYS A 151 -7.83 -3.30 14.71
N GLN A 152 -7.53 -2.37 13.81
CA GLN A 152 -7.65 -2.59 12.38
C GLN A 152 -6.66 -3.67 11.91
N THR A 153 -7.17 -4.67 11.20
CA THR A 153 -6.36 -5.74 10.58
C THR A 153 -6.52 -5.78 9.06
N ASN A 154 -7.50 -5.07 8.50
CA ASN A 154 -7.67 -4.93 7.06
C ASN A 154 -6.93 -3.68 6.56
N LEU A 155 -5.80 -3.90 5.88
CA LEU A 155 -4.97 -2.86 5.27
C LEU A 155 -5.79 -1.91 4.36
N ALA A 156 -6.78 -2.42 3.62
CA ALA A 156 -7.62 -1.59 2.75
C ALA A 156 -8.50 -0.56 3.50
N LEU A 157 -8.62 -0.69 4.82
CA LEU A 157 -9.38 0.22 5.69
C LEU A 157 -8.48 1.06 6.61
N SER A 158 -7.15 0.85 6.61
CA SER A 158 -6.22 1.51 7.52
C SER A 158 -5.76 2.89 7.05
N GLN A 159 -5.56 3.80 8.00
CA GLN A 159 -4.83 5.06 7.81
C GLN A 159 -3.38 4.90 8.29
N ILE A 160 -2.44 5.20 7.40
CA ILE A 160 -0.99 5.00 7.62
C ILE A 160 -0.27 6.35 7.73
N LEU A 161 0.78 6.41 8.53
CA LEU A 161 1.69 7.55 8.66
C LEU A 161 3.07 7.22 8.06
N GLY A 162 3.79 8.24 7.59
CA GLY A 162 5.18 8.11 7.16
C GLY A 162 5.69 9.36 6.46
N GLU A 163 7.00 9.65 6.58
CA GLU A 163 7.61 10.85 6.01
C GLU A 163 8.58 10.56 4.85
N TYR A 164 8.86 11.60 4.06
CA TYR A 164 9.89 11.58 3.03
C TYR A 164 11.31 11.81 3.59
N GLY A 165 11.44 12.27 4.84
CA GLY A 165 12.70 12.57 5.53
C GLY A 165 13.49 13.75 4.94
N SER A 166 14.68 14.00 5.49
CA SER A 166 15.56 15.13 5.17
C SER A 166 16.30 15.01 3.83
N SER A 167 16.76 13.80 3.47
CA SER A 167 17.61 13.58 2.28
C SER A 167 16.98 14.08 0.97
N ARG A 168 17.81 14.67 0.10
CA ARG A 168 17.41 15.15 -1.24
C ARG A 168 18.17 14.48 -2.38
N ASP A 169 18.86 13.36 -2.11
CA ASP A 169 19.39 12.52 -3.19
C ASP A 169 18.25 11.93 -4.04
N ALA A 170 18.42 11.96 -5.36
CA ALA A 170 17.39 11.54 -6.30
C ALA A 170 17.10 10.03 -6.22
N ASN A 171 18.08 9.19 -5.86
CA ASN A 171 17.88 7.74 -5.76
C ASN A 171 17.12 7.39 -4.48
N ILE A 172 17.52 7.97 -3.34
CA ILE A 172 16.83 7.83 -2.05
C ILE A 172 15.38 8.32 -2.16
N LEU A 173 15.16 9.51 -2.74
CA LEU A 173 13.80 10.03 -2.96
C LEU A 173 12.98 9.13 -3.90
N ASN A 174 13.56 8.64 -5.01
CA ASN A 174 12.85 7.71 -5.90
C ASN A 174 12.43 6.40 -5.20
N VAL A 175 13.27 5.86 -4.31
CA VAL A 175 12.94 4.68 -3.49
C VAL A 175 11.82 5.00 -2.49
N LYS A 176 11.93 6.10 -1.73
CA LYS A 176 10.88 6.52 -0.78
C LYS A 176 9.53 6.76 -1.49
N CYS A 177 9.51 7.57 -2.55
CA CYS A 177 8.29 7.83 -3.34
C CYS A 177 7.66 6.55 -3.91
N LYS A 178 8.47 5.58 -4.35
CA LYS A 178 7.98 4.28 -4.81
C LYS A 178 7.36 3.45 -3.68
N ASN A 179 7.91 3.50 -2.46
CA ASN A 179 7.30 2.86 -1.29
C ASN A 179 5.94 3.48 -0.97
N PHE A 180 5.82 4.81 -0.94
CA PHE A 180 4.53 5.50 -0.80
C PHE A 180 3.52 5.09 -1.89
N GLN A 181 3.95 5.02 -3.15
CA GLN A 181 3.11 4.59 -4.29
C GLN A 181 2.58 3.15 -4.12
N VAL A 182 3.41 2.24 -3.59
CA VAL A 182 3.02 0.83 -3.34
C VAL A 182 2.06 0.69 -2.15
N ILE A 183 2.13 1.59 -1.17
CA ILE A 183 1.27 1.59 0.02
C ILE A 183 -0.06 2.27 -0.26
N ILE A 184 -0.08 3.47 -0.86
CA ILE A 184 -1.30 4.26 -1.09
C ILE A 184 -2.35 3.51 -1.93
N ALA A 185 -1.90 2.65 -2.85
CA ALA A 185 -2.75 1.79 -3.67
C ALA A 185 -3.42 0.62 -2.90
N LYS A 186 -3.18 0.48 -1.60
CA LYS A 186 -3.63 -0.64 -0.75
C LYS A 186 -4.29 -0.21 0.56
N VAL A 187 -4.33 1.09 0.86
CA VAL A 187 -4.78 1.62 2.17
C VAL A 187 -5.88 2.65 2.00
N HIS A 188 -6.61 2.94 3.09
CA HIS A 188 -7.67 3.94 3.06
C HIS A 188 -7.09 5.34 2.83
N SER A 189 -5.97 5.68 3.49
CA SER A 189 -5.18 6.88 3.18
C SER A 189 -3.79 6.87 3.86
N ILE A 190 -2.92 7.80 3.46
CA ILE A 190 -1.65 8.10 4.12
C ILE A 190 -1.67 9.55 4.65
N ARG A 191 -0.93 9.87 5.71
CA ARG A 191 -0.47 11.24 6.03
C ARG A 191 1.05 11.27 6.20
N ALA A 192 1.59 12.45 5.93
CA ALA A 192 2.89 12.92 6.37
C ALA A 192 2.60 14.12 7.28
N LEU A 193 3.12 14.12 8.51
CA LEU A 193 2.87 15.12 9.55
C LEU A 193 4.16 15.82 10.01
N GLY A 194 5.33 15.36 9.57
CA GLY A 194 6.63 16.01 9.80
C GLY A 194 7.26 15.80 11.18
N SER A 195 6.81 14.82 11.96
CA SER A 195 7.38 14.46 13.27
C SER A 195 7.23 12.95 13.52
N ALA A 196 8.33 12.26 13.77
CA ALA A 196 8.37 10.81 13.95
C ALA A 196 7.78 10.36 15.30
N ALA A 197 8.06 11.12 16.37
CA ALA A 197 7.57 10.90 17.71
C ALA A 197 6.05 11.12 17.79
N MET A 198 5.51 12.18 17.15
CA MET A 198 4.05 12.35 17.01
C MET A 198 3.43 11.22 16.19
N ASN A 199 4.06 10.79 15.08
CA ASN A 199 3.53 9.70 14.27
C ASN A 199 3.39 8.39 15.08
N LEU A 200 4.40 8.04 15.89
CA LEU A 200 4.33 6.90 16.82
C LEU A 200 3.25 7.07 17.89
N CYS A 201 3.11 8.28 18.46
CA CYS A 201 2.07 8.57 19.45
C CYS A 201 0.64 8.48 18.89
N LEU A 202 0.42 8.89 17.63
CA LEU A 202 -0.87 8.78 16.93
C LEU A 202 -1.26 7.33 16.63
N VAL A 203 -0.28 6.43 16.44
CA VAL A 203 -0.51 4.98 16.37
C VAL A 203 -0.82 4.41 17.77
N ALA A 204 -0.12 4.89 18.81
CA ALA A 204 -0.34 4.47 20.20
C ALA A 204 -1.73 4.85 20.73
N GLU A 205 -2.30 6.00 20.34
CA GLU A 205 -3.69 6.34 20.68
C GLU A 205 -4.74 5.81 19.69
N GLY A 206 -4.33 5.09 18.64
CA GLY A 206 -5.23 4.51 17.65
C GLY A 206 -5.90 5.52 16.71
N ALA A 207 -5.39 6.76 16.66
CA ALA A 207 -5.80 7.78 15.67
C ALA A 207 -5.30 7.45 14.26
N CYS A 208 -4.22 6.66 14.16
CA CYS A 208 -3.76 5.99 12.96
C CYS A 208 -3.46 4.51 13.25
N ASP A 209 -3.39 3.68 12.22
CA ASP A 209 -3.28 2.22 12.37
C ASP A 209 -1.83 1.72 12.32
N ALA A 210 -0.94 2.39 11.58
CA ALA A 210 0.51 2.15 11.61
C ALA A 210 1.32 3.36 11.10
N TYR A 211 2.62 3.36 11.37
CA TYR A 211 3.63 4.31 10.89
C TYR A 211 4.77 3.53 10.22
N PHE A 212 5.41 4.10 9.19
CA PHE A 212 6.64 3.55 8.61
C PHE A 212 7.58 4.68 8.18
N GLU A 213 8.89 4.48 8.39
CA GLU A 213 9.92 5.34 7.83
C GLU A 213 11.26 4.60 7.65
N TYR A 214 12.14 5.18 6.84
CA TYR A 214 13.55 4.79 6.69
C TYR A 214 14.43 6.03 6.83
N GLY A 215 15.50 5.92 7.62
CA GLY A 215 16.44 7.02 7.89
C GLY A 215 16.17 7.78 9.20
N VAL A 216 15.30 7.28 10.07
CA VAL A 216 15.13 7.81 11.44
C VAL A 216 16.31 7.44 12.34
N HIS A 217 16.62 8.30 13.29
CA HIS A 217 17.64 8.11 14.32
C HIS A 217 17.01 7.60 15.63
N ILE A 218 17.84 7.22 16.60
CA ILE A 218 17.38 6.57 17.84
C ILE A 218 16.54 7.52 18.73
N TRP A 219 16.76 8.83 18.64
CA TRP A 219 16.04 9.84 19.41
C TRP A 219 14.60 10.06 18.89
N ASP A 220 14.41 10.00 17.57
CA ASP A 220 13.13 10.06 16.86
C ASP A 220 12.12 9.03 17.41
N TYR A 221 12.59 7.78 17.62
CA TYR A 221 11.71 6.64 17.86
C TYR A 221 11.81 5.99 19.25
N ALA A 222 12.89 6.14 20.02
CA ALA A 222 13.07 5.33 21.25
C ALA A 222 11.94 5.50 22.27
N ALA A 223 11.44 6.73 22.47
CA ALA A 223 10.31 6.97 23.37
C ALA A 223 8.98 6.49 22.74
N GLY A 224 8.79 6.77 21.45
CA GLY A 224 7.57 6.44 20.70
C GLY A 224 7.36 4.94 20.52
N ASP A 225 8.43 4.16 20.35
CA ASP A 225 8.41 2.70 20.30
C ASP A 225 7.92 2.10 21.62
N LEU A 226 8.43 2.56 22.77
CA LEU A 226 7.92 2.09 24.07
C LEU A 226 6.45 2.50 24.25
N ILE A 227 6.09 3.75 23.94
CA ILE A 227 4.71 4.24 24.04
C ILE A 227 3.76 3.44 23.14
N ALA A 228 4.16 3.11 21.91
CA ALA A 228 3.38 2.28 21.00
C ALA A 228 3.24 0.83 21.51
N ARG A 229 4.34 0.19 21.94
CA ARG A 229 4.33 -1.18 22.47
C ARG A 229 3.47 -1.30 23.74
N GLU A 230 3.59 -0.36 24.68
CA GLU A 230 2.81 -0.33 25.92
C GLU A 230 1.33 0.07 25.69
N ALA A 231 1.01 0.66 24.53
CA ALA A 231 -0.38 0.81 24.05
C ALA A 231 -0.93 -0.44 23.33
N GLY A 232 -0.10 -1.46 23.12
CA GLY A 232 -0.46 -2.73 22.47
C GLY A 232 -0.16 -2.82 20.97
N ALA A 233 0.53 -1.82 20.39
CA ALA A 233 0.98 -1.88 19.00
C ALA A 233 2.18 -2.82 18.84
N TYR A 234 2.40 -3.31 17.61
CA TYR A 234 3.59 -4.08 17.25
C TYR A 234 4.59 -3.19 16.51
N THR A 235 5.86 -3.27 16.91
CA THR A 235 6.98 -2.55 16.27
C THR A 235 8.03 -3.55 15.79
N CYS A 236 8.65 -3.27 14.65
CA CYS A 236 9.66 -4.14 14.03
C CYS A 236 10.53 -3.36 13.04
N ASP A 237 11.78 -3.82 12.85
CA ASP A 237 12.57 -3.44 11.69
C ASP A 237 11.88 -3.94 10.40
N PRO A 238 11.70 -3.11 9.35
CA PRO A 238 11.05 -3.53 8.10
C PRO A 238 11.66 -4.79 7.45
N SER A 239 12.96 -5.02 7.62
CA SER A 239 13.66 -6.21 7.13
C SER A 239 13.41 -7.47 7.98
N ALA A 240 13.14 -7.34 9.28
CA ALA A 240 12.89 -8.47 10.18
C ALA A 240 11.65 -9.29 9.78
N THR A 241 10.71 -8.66 9.07
CA THR A 241 9.55 -9.31 8.44
C THR A 241 9.98 -10.43 7.47
N ALA A 242 11.07 -10.24 6.72
CA ALA A 242 11.58 -11.23 5.78
C ALA A 242 12.26 -12.40 6.52
N GLN A 243 13.11 -12.10 7.52
CA GLN A 243 13.76 -13.11 8.36
C GLN A 243 12.75 -14.02 9.06
N THR A 244 11.73 -13.42 9.68
CA THR A 244 10.70 -14.14 10.46
C THR A 244 9.86 -15.05 9.56
N LEU A 245 9.52 -14.61 8.34
CA LEU A 245 8.78 -15.44 7.39
C LEU A 245 9.61 -16.65 6.94
N ILE A 246 10.92 -16.48 6.69
CA ILE A 246 11.83 -17.59 6.34
C ILE A 246 11.89 -18.63 7.47
N ILE A 247 11.96 -18.21 8.73
CA ILE A 247 11.99 -19.10 9.91
C ILE A 247 10.68 -19.91 10.02
N ILE A 248 9.52 -19.25 9.88
CA ILE A 248 8.21 -19.93 9.95
C ILE A 248 8.03 -20.91 8.79
N LEU A 249 8.46 -20.54 7.58
CA LEU A 249 8.39 -21.40 6.39
C LEU A 249 9.40 -22.55 6.38
N GLY A 250 10.47 -22.46 7.18
CA GLY A 250 11.37 -23.57 7.48
C GLY A 250 10.77 -24.63 8.40
N SER A 251 9.62 -24.37 9.03
CA SER A 251 8.88 -25.36 9.82
C SER A 251 7.97 -26.23 8.95
N VAL A 252 7.77 -27.49 9.36
CA VAL A 252 6.95 -28.48 8.62
C VAL A 252 5.51 -27.98 8.38
N GLY A 253 4.95 -27.19 9.30
CA GLY A 253 3.63 -26.57 9.14
C GLY A 253 3.59 -25.49 8.05
N GLY A 254 4.67 -24.73 7.87
CA GLY A 254 4.76 -23.70 6.83
C GLY A 254 4.71 -24.27 5.41
N VAL A 255 5.36 -25.41 5.18
CA VAL A 255 5.34 -26.13 3.89
C VAL A 255 3.92 -26.61 3.55
N VAL A 256 3.20 -27.16 4.53
CA VAL A 256 1.79 -27.59 4.35
C VAL A 256 0.88 -26.40 4.05
N LEU A 257 1.06 -25.28 4.75
CA LEU A 257 0.27 -24.06 4.51
C LEU A 257 0.51 -23.48 3.10
N ILE A 258 1.76 -23.46 2.63
CA ILE A 258 2.09 -23.07 1.25
C ILE A 258 1.40 -24.01 0.23
N ALA A 259 1.46 -25.33 0.43
CA ALA A 259 0.82 -26.27 -0.48
C ALA A 259 -0.70 -26.04 -0.57
N VAL A 260 -1.38 -25.83 0.57
CA VAL A 260 -2.82 -25.51 0.61
C VAL A 260 -3.12 -24.19 -0.09
N LEU A 261 -2.33 -23.13 0.16
CA LEU A 261 -2.52 -21.83 -0.48
C LEU A 261 -2.27 -21.87 -1.99
N ILE A 262 -1.30 -22.65 -2.47
CA ILE A 262 -1.07 -22.89 -3.90
C ILE A 262 -2.26 -23.64 -4.53
N ILE A 263 -2.80 -24.67 -3.86
CA ILE A 263 -3.98 -25.40 -4.34
C ILE A 263 -5.20 -24.46 -4.45
N ILE A 264 -5.46 -23.65 -3.41
CA ILE A 264 -6.54 -22.65 -3.41
C ILE A 264 -6.34 -21.62 -4.53
N TRP A 265 -5.12 -21.10 -4.70
CA TRP A 265 -4.79 -20.14 -5.77
C TRP A 265 -4.97 -20.74 -7.16
N CYS A 266 -4.56 -21.99 -7.38
CA CYS A 266 -4.77 -22.72 -8.63
C CYS A 266 -6.26 -22.93 -8.92
N ILE A 267 -7.08 -23.30 -7.92
CA ILE A 267 -8.54 -23.42 -8.07
C ILE A 267 -9.17 -22.07 -8.43
N CYS A 268 -8.87 -21.02 -7.66
CA CYS A 268 -9.38 -19.67 -7.90
C CYS A 268 -8.96 -19.12 -9.28
N ARG A 269 -7.72 -19.37 -9.71
CA ARG A 269 -7.21 -19.00 -11.03
C ARG A 269 -7.95 -19.74 -12.14
N LYS A 270 -8.17 -21.06 -12.01
CA LYS A 270 -8.90 -21.88 -12.99
C LYS A 270 -10.37 -21.46 -13.11
N CYS A 271 -10.99 -21.00 -12.02
CA CYS A 271 -12.32 -20.37 -12.03
C CYS A 271 -12.31 -18.99 -12.71
N LYS A 272 -11.40 -18.08 -12.35
CA LYS A 272 -11.33 -16.73 -12.94
C LYS A 272 -11.01 -16.76 -14.44
N GLN A 273 -10.15 -17.68 -14.87
CA GLN A 273 -9.81 -17.88 -16.28
C GLN A 273 -11.02 -18.41 -17.09
N ARG A 274 -11.88 -19.26 -16.51
CA ARG A 274 -13.16 -19.66 -17.14
C ARG A 274 -14.14 -18.48 -17.28
N SER A 275 -14.20 -17.58 -16.29
CA SER A 275 -15.02 -16.36 -16.36
C SER A 275 -14.60 -15.49 -17.55
N ILE A 276 -13.31 -15.14 -17.62
CA ILE A 276 -12.75 -14.25 -18.66
C ILE A 276 -12.95 -14.85 -20.06
N ILE A 277 -12.74 -16.16 -20.24
CA ILE A 277 -12.99 -16.85 -21.53
C ILE A 277 -14.49 -16.82 -21.91
N SER A 278 -15.41 -16.78 -20.94
CA SER A 278 -16.85 -16.62 -21.21
C SER A 278 -17.25 -15.18 -21.54
N GLU A 279 -16.49 -14.20 -21.04
CA GLU A 279 -16.67 -12.76 -21.28
C GLU A 279 -16.21 -12.42 -22.70
N MET A 280 -14.96 -12.74 -23.04
CA MET A 280 -14.36 -12.50 -24.37
C MET A 280 -15.18 -13.13 -25.51
N LYS A 281 -15.82 -14.28 -25.26
CA LYS A 281 -16.72 -14.94 -26.24
C LYS A 281 -18.07 -14.24 -26.42
N LYS A 282 -18.54 -13.43 -25.46
CA LYS A 282 -19.71 -12.56 -25.63
C LYS A 282 -19.31 -11.31 -26.42
N ASP A 283 -18.16 -10.72 -26.10
CA ASP A 283 -17.69 -9.49 -26.72
C ASP A 283 -17.38 -9.71 -28.21
N GLN A 284 -16.64 -10.78 -28.55
CA GLN A 284 -16.39 -11.16 -29.94
C GLN A 284 -17.69 -11.41 -30.73
N ALA A 285 -18.71 -11.99 -30.10
CA ALA A 285 -20.03 -12.18 -30.70
C ALA A 285 -20.89 -10.90 -30.73
N HIS A 286 -20.55 -9.87 -29.96
CA HIS A 286 -21.15 -8.54 -30.04
C HIS A 286 -20.53 -7.74 -31.19
N ASP A 287 -19.21 -7.75 -31.33
CA ASP A 287 -18.49 -6.99 -32.36
C ASP A 287 -18.84 -7.48 -33.76
N GLN A 288 -18.86 -8.80 -33.98
CA GLN A 288 -19.29 -9.39 -35.26
C GLN A 288 -20.70 -8.93 -35.67
N ARG A 289 -21.64 -8.87 -34.72
CA ARG A 289 -23.00 -8.35 -34.95
C ARG A 289 -23.06 -6.84 -35.21
N MET A 290 -22.09 -6.07 -34.71
CA MET A 290 -22.00 -4.63 -34.97
C MET A 290 -21.37 -4.35 -36.34
N GLU A 291 -20.44 -5.18 -36.78
CA GLU A 291 -19.84 -5.14 -38.10
C GLU A 291 -20.85 -5.51 -39.20
N GLU A 292 -21.59 -6.62 -39.02
CA GLU A 292 -22.75 -6.98 -39.86
C GLU A 292 -23.77 -5.82 -39.98
N ARG A 293 -24.05 -5.14 -38.86
CA ARG A 293 -24.96 -3.98 -38.83
C ARG A 293 -24.39 -2.75 -39.54
N ARG A 294 -23.07 -2.52 -39.50
CA ARG A 294 -22.40 -1.44 -40.24
C ARG A 294 -22.48 -1.71 -41.75
N ALA A 295 -22.06 -2.89 -42.21
CA ALA A 295 -22.17 -3.29 -43.61
C ALA A 295 -23.63 -3.20 -44.13
N ALA A 296 -24.60 -3.70 -43.35
CA ALA A 296 -26.02 -3.62 -43.70
C ALA A 296 -26.63 -2.20 -43.57
N ALA A 297 -25.92 -1.22 -42.99
CA ALA A 297 -26.30 0.20 -43.02
C ALA A 297 -25.64 0.93 -44.20
N GLU A 298 -24.40 0.56 -44.53
CA GLU A 298 -23.62 1.13 -45.62
C GLU A 298 -24.20 0.78 -47.00
N VAL A 299 -24.59 -0.49 -47.23
CA VAL A 299 -25.34 -0.89 -48.44
C VAL A 299 -26.62 -0.06 -48.60
N ARG A 300 -27.40 0.11 -47.52
CA ARG A 300 -28.61 0.95 -47.52
C ARG A 300 -28.32 2.45 -47.64
N SER A 301 -27.10 2.90 -47.42
CA SER A 301 -26.67 4.26 -47.77
C SER A 301 -26.45 4.37 -49.27
N THR A 302 -25.70 3.44 -49.87
CA THR A 302 -25.39 3.41 -51.31
C THR A 302 -26.66 3.31 -52.17
N GLU A 303 -27.60 2.42 -51.80
CA GLU A 303 -28.91 2.30 -52.44
C GLU A 303 -29.70 3.62 -52.42
N ARG A 304 -29.70 4.33 -51.29
CA ARG A 304 -30.39 5.63 -51.16
C ARG A 304 -29.75 6.72 -52.02
N HIS A 305 -28.42 6.75 -52.14
CA HIS A 305 -27.74 7.69 -53.01
C HIS A 305 -28.05 7.40 -54.50
N GLN A 306 -27.98 6.14 -54.92
CA GLN A 306 -28.35 5.75 -56.30
C GLN A 306 -29.82 6.08 -56.62
N ALA A 307 -30.75 5.83 -55.68
CA ALA A 307 -32.16 6.20 -55.85
C ALA A 307 -32.36 7.73 -55.91
N ALA A 308 -31.64 8.50 -55.09
CA ALA A 308 -31.68 9.96 -55.09
C ALA A 308 -31.14 10.56 -56.39
N ASP A 309 -30.06 10.01 -56.95
CA ASP A 309 -29.49 10.50 -58.21
C ASP A 309 -30.32 10.06 -59.44
N GLN A 310 -30.95 8.88 -59.42
CA GLN A 310 -31.98 8.54 -60.42
C GLN A 310 -33.18 9.52 -60.35
N LEU A 311 -33.62 9.90 -59.15
CA LEU A 311 -34.65 10.93 -58.94
C LEU A 311 -34.20 12.30 -59.45
N ARG A 312 -32.97 12.74 -59.15
CA ARG A 312 -32.39 13.98 -59.69
C ARG A 312 -32.33 13.96 -61.21
N MET A 313 -31.85 12.89 -61.84
CA MET A 313 -31.80 12.77 -63.29
C MET A 313 -33.19 12.75 -63.93
N LYS A 314 -34.19 12.18 -63.25
CA LYS A 314 -35.61 12.24 -63.66
C LYS A 314 -36.16 13.68 -63.54
N TYR A 315 -35.84 14.40 -62.46
CA TYR A 315 -36.18 15.82 -62.28
C TYR A 315 -35.48 16.72 -63.31
N VAL A 316 -34.19 16.55 -63.59
CA VAL A 316 -33.46 17.32 -64.61
C VAL A 316 -34.06 17.07 -66.00
N ARG A 317 -34.41 15.82 -66.35
CA ARG A 317 -35.12 15.52 -67.60
C ARG A 317 -36.53 16.15 -67.65
N LEU A 318 -37.25 16.18 -66.53
CA LEU A 318 -38.53 16.89 -66.43
C LEU A 318 -38.37 18.40 -66.59
N ILE A 319 -37.38 19.02 -65.93
CA ILE A 319 -37.08 20.46 -66.03
C ILE A 319 -36.69 20.83 -67.47
N ILE A 320 -35.81 20.06 -68.13
CA ILE A 320 -35.46 20.28 -69.54
C ILE A 320 -36.70 20.20 -70.44
N LYS A 321 -37.55 19.18 -70.24
CA LYS A 321 -38.80 19.02 -71.00
C LYS A 321 -39.83 20.12 -70.69
N GLN A 322 -39.83 20.64 -69.47
CA GLN A 322 -40.73 21.70 -69.00
C GLN A 322 -40.28 23.07 -69.50
N CYS A 323 -38.98 23.38 -69.52
CA CYS A 323 -38.41 24.57 -70.16
C CYS A 323 -38.67 24.56 -71.67
N HIS A 324 -38.44 23.43 -72.34
CA HIS A 324 -38.72 23.27 -73.78
C HIS A 324 -40.21 23.43 -74.12
N ASN A 325 -41.11 23.13 -73.18
CA ASN A 325 -42.55 23.36 -73.33
C ASN A 325 -42.96 24.79 -72.93
N GLN A 326 -42.38 25.39 -71.88
CA GLN A 326 -42.65 26.78 -71.47
C GLN A 326 -42.24 27.77 -72.56
N TRP A 327 -41.13 27.53 -73.27
CA TRP A 327 -40.70 28.33 -74.42
C TRP A 327 -41.70 28.24 -75.62
N ARG A 328 -42.64 27.29 -75.59
CA ARG A 328 -43.71 27.11 -76.57
C ARG A 328 -45.09 27.60 -76.11
N SER A 329 -45.27 28.03 -74.87
CA SER A 329 -46.61 28.26 -74.29
C SER A 329 -46.75 29.48 -73.40
N SER A 330 -45.91 30.50 -73.56
CA SER A 330 -45.99 31.75 -72.77
C SER A 330 -47.08 32.71 -73.28
N LEU A 331 -48.33 32.26 -73.24
CA LEU A 331 -49.53 33.10 -73.39
C LEU A 331 -50.57 32.70 -72.34
N PHE A 332 -51.03 33.70 -71.58
CA PHE A 332 -52.04 33.67 -70.51
C PHE A 332 -51.71 33.08 -69.12
N ARG A 333 -52.32 33.73 -68.13
CA ARG A 333 -52.13 33.63 -66.66
C ARG A 333 -52.91 32.46 -66.05
N THR A 334 -52.55 32.03 -64.82
CA THR A 334 -53.35 32.19 -63.55
C THR A 334 -52.82 31.25 -62.42
N VAL A 335 -53.21 31.52 -61.16
CA VAL A 335 -52.70 30.96 -59.88
C VAL A 335 -53.62 29.88 -59.28
N VAL A 336 -53.07 28.90 -58.56
CA VAL A 336 -53.78 28.07 -57.53
C VAL A 336 -52.83 27.77 -56.34
N VAL A 337 -53.37 27.64 -55.11
CA VAL A 337 -52.68 27.28 -53.85
C VAL A 337 -53.53 26.29 -53.05
N ILE A 338 -52.94 25.21 -52.47
CA ILE A 338 -53.59 24.31 -51.48
C ILE A 338 -52.59 23.84 -50.41
N ASN A 339 -53.09 23.52 -49.19
CA ASN A 339 -52.38 23.07 -47.98
C ASN A 339 -53.26 22.04 -47.23
N GLN A 340 -52.70 21.02 -46.55
CA GLN A 340 -53.45 20.21 -45.54
C GLN A 340 -52.55 19.41 -44.55
N ARG A 341 -53.17 18.75 -43.54
CA ARG A 341 -52.55 18.40 -42.24
C ARG A 341 -53.20 17.18 -41.55
N GLN A 342 -52.47 16.54 -40.61
CA GLN A 342 -52.91 15.63 -39.51
C GLN A 342 -53.44 14.20 -39.77
N LEU A 343 -53.07 13.26 -38.87
CA LEU A 343 -53.97 12.43 -38.03
C LEU A 343 -53.17 11.72 -36.89
N ALA A 344 -53.81 11.03 -35.92
CA ALA A 344 -53.17 10.61 -34.64
C ALA A 344 -53.83 9.41 -33.88
N THR A 345 -53.19 8.98 -32.77
CA THR A 345 -53.68 8.07 -31.66
C THR A 345 -53.95 6.58 -32.02
N THR A 346 -54.06 5.57 -31.12
CA THR A 346 -54.31 5.49 -29.64
C THR A 346 -53.62 4.25 -28.97
N ALA A 347 -53.99 3.81 -27.74
CA ALA A 347 -53.25 2.82 -26.89
C ALA A 347 -54.13 1.69 -26.25
N GLY A 348 -53.52 0.72 -25.53
CA GLY A 348 -54.18 -0.44 -24.84
C GLY A 348 -53.37 -1.09 -23.69
N LYS A 349 -53.95 -2.07 -22.93
CA LYS A 349 -53.41 -2.64 -21.64
C LYS A 349 -53.75 -4.15 -21.41
N GLU A 350 -53.14 -4.75 -20.35
CA GLU A 350 -53.54 -5.94 -19.49
C GLU A 350 -52.56 -7.19 -19.50
N LYS A 351 -52.45 -8.13 -18.51
CA LYS A 351 -52.54 -8.15 -17.00
C LYS A 351 -52.24 -9.58 -16.40
N LYS A 352 -51.96 -9.70 -15.07
CA LYS A 352 -51.86 -10.95 -14.21
C LYS A 352 -50.64 -11.90 -14.45
N ALA A 353 -50.23 -12.89 -13.61
CA ALA A 353 -50.17 -13.18 -12.13
C ALA A 353 -49.47 -14.61 -11.95
N SER A 354 -49.21 -15.32 -10.82
CA SER A 354 -49.30 -15.17 -9.34
C SER A 354 -48.60 -16.36 -8.57
N LYS A 355 -48.13 -16.17 -7.30
CA LYS A 355 -47.89 -17.20 -6.22
C LYS A 355 -46.79 -18.31 -6.44
N SER A 356 -46.24 -19.11 -5.49
CA SER A 356 -46.28 -19.37 -4.00
C SER A 356 -45.17 -20.43 -3.63
N GLN A 357 -44.75 -20.86 -2.41
CA GLN A 357 -44.84 -20.50 -0.95
C GLN A 357 -43.81 -21.35 -0.11
N GLU A 358 -43.44 -20.89 1.11
CA GLU A 358 -42.98 -21.65 2.34
C GLU A 358 -41.67 -22.53 2.36
N ASN A 359 -41.15 -23.09 3.49
CA ASN A 359 -40.86 -22.65 4.91
C ASN A 359 -40.34 -23.86 5.78
N GLN A 360 -39.39 -23.72 6.75
CA GLN A 360 -39.21 -24.57 8.00
C GLN A 360 -37.91 -24.33 8.85
N THR A 361 -37.82 -24.95 10.06
CA THR A 361 -36.93 -24.59 11.21
C THR A 361 -36.59 -25.80 12.17
N LEU A 362 -35.77 -25.59 13.25
CA LEU A 362 -35.40 -26.46 14.43
C LEU A 362 -34.13 -27.39 14.33
N VAL A 363 -33.47 -27.92 15.40
CA VAL A 363 -32.98 -27.44 16.76
C VAL A 363 -32.26 -28.58 17.58
N GLN A 364 -31.24 -28.28 18.44
CA GLN A 364 -30.54 -29.14 19.48
C GLN A 364 -29.73 -30.39 18.99
N SER A 365 -28.70 -31.04 19.63
CA SER A 365 -27.99 -31.11 20.97
C SER A 365 -28.26 -32.40 21.82
N THR A 366 -27.44 -32.93 22.78
CA THR A 366 -26.27 -32.46 23.60
C THR A 366 -25.46 -33.63 24.27
N THR A 367 -24.26 -33.34 24.86
CA THR A 367 -23.52 -34.00 26.00
C THR A 367 -22.74 -35.34 25.91
N ASP A 368 -21.78 -35.51 26.85
CA ASP A 368 -20.68 -36.50 26.98
C ASP A 368 -20.92 -37.69 27.95
N ASN A 369 -20.05 -38.74 27.92
CA ASN A 369 -19.23 -39.17 29.08
C ASN A 369 -18.15 -40.25 28.76
N GLN A 370 -17.37 -40.68 29.77
CA GLN A 370 -16.20 -41.62 29.68
C GLN A 370 -16.43 -42.92 30.54
N ILE A 371 -15.48 -43.82 30.93
CA ILE A 371 -14.00 -43.83 31.02
C ILE A 371 -13.41 -45.29 31.11
N GLU A 372 -12.08 -45.42 31.24
CA GLU A 372 -11.21 -46.57 31.63
C GLU A 372 -11.54 -48.06 31.29
N VAL A 373 -10.70 -48.66 30.44
CA VAL A 373 -10.11 -50.01 30.65
C VAL A 373 -8.65 -49.98 30.13
N ALA A 374 -7.71 -49.52 30.98
CA ALA A 374 -6.31 -49.26 30.62
C ALA A 374 -5.33 -50.30 31.22
N THR A 375 -4.26 -50.61 30.47
CA THR A 375 -3.00 -51.38 30.74
C THR A 375 -2.64 -52.39 29.65
N PHE A 376 -3.52 -53.35 29.33
CA PHE A 376 -3.17 -54.41 28.34
C PHE A 376 -3.40 -53.97 26.89
N LYS A 377 -4.48 -53.22 26.64
CA LYS A 377 -4.86 -52.68 25.33
C LYS A 377 -3.81 -51.71 24.77
N GLU A 378 -3.16 -50.96 25.66
CA GLU A 378 -2.22 -49.89 25.31
C GLU A 378 -0.92 -50.41 24.70
N LYS A 379 -0.37 -51.53 25.20
CA LYS A 379 0.84 -52.14 24.61
C LYS A 379 0.59 -52.68 23.20
N ALA A 380 -0.58 -53.26 22.95
CA ALA A 380 -1.00 -53.67 21.61
C ALA A 380 -1.27 -52.45 20.70
N GLN A 381 -1.90 -51.40 21.23
CA GLN A 381 -2.12 -50.15 20.50
C GLN A 381 -0.81 -49.41 20.18
N GLN A 382 0.24 -49.52 20.99
CA GLN A 382 1.52 -48.88 20.71
C GLN A 382 2.23 -49.53 19.51
N ALA A 383 2.32 -50.86 19.47
CA ALA A 383 2.86 -51.57 18.29
C ALA A 383 2.02 -51.34 17.02
N ALA A 384 0.69 -51.24 17.15
CA ALA A 384 -0.20 -50.89 16.06
C ALA A 384 -0.02 -49.42 15.60
N LYS A 385 0.24 -48.47 16.53
CA LYS A 385 0.57 -47.08 16.20
C LYS A 385 1.87 -47.00 15.42
N ASP A 386 2.95 -47.65 15.84
CA ASP A 386 4.27 -47.52 15.19
C ASP A 386 4.25 -48.10 13.76
N THR A 387 3.50 -49.20 13.57
CA THR A 387 3.21 -49.77 12.23
C THR A 387 2.34 -48.82 11.39
N GLY A 388 1.32 -48.21 12.00
CA GLY A 388 0.45 -47.21 11.37
C GLY A 388 1.17 -45.93 10.98
N TYR A 389 2.05 -45.39 11.83
CA TYR A 389 2.87 -44.22 11.54
C TYR A 389 3.81 -44.48 10.37
N SER A 390 4.41 -45.67 10.29
CA SER A 390 5.23 -46.06 9.13
C SER A 390 4.42 -46.07 7.82
N LEU A 391 3.19 -46.61 7.85
CA LEU A 391 2.28 -46.55 6.69
C LEU A 391 1.84 -45.12 6.34
N ILE A 392 1.57 -44.27 7.34
CA ILE A 392 1.22 -42.85 7.15
C ILE A 392 2.39 -42.07 6.54
N VAL A 393 3.63 -42.32 6.98
CA VAL A 393 4.84 -41.69 6.41
C VAL A 393 5.06 -42.14 4.96
N ILE A 394 4.89 -43.43 4.65
CA ILE A 394 5.00 -43.94 3.28
C ILE A 394 3.91 -43.33 2.38
N ALA A 395 2.66 -43.25 2.86
CA ALA A 395 1.57 -42.59 2.12
C ALA A 395 1.81 -41.08 1.93
N GLY A 396 2.35 -40.40 2.94
CA GLY A 396 2.77 -39.00 2.90
C GLY A 396 3.87 -38.75 1.87
N LEU A 397 4.90 -39.61 1.82
CA LEU A 397 5.98 -39.53 0.84
C LEU A 397 5.49 -39.85 -0.57
N ALA A 398 4.59 -40.82 -0.74
CA ALA A 398 3.98 -41.13 -2.03
C ALA A 398 3.10 -39.98 -2.56
N THR A 399 2.28 -39.38 -1.70
CA THR A 399 1.47 -38.21 -2.08
C THR A 399 2.31 -36.97 -2.35
N LEU A 400 3.36 -36.70 -1.57
CA LEU A 400 4.31 -35.62 -1.83
C LEU A 400 5.07 -35.82 -3.15
N GLY A 401 5.53 -37.05 -3.43
CA GLY A 401 6.16 -37.42 -4.69
C GLY A 401 5.24 -37.25 -5.90
N GLY A 402 3.98 -37.67 -5.77
CA GLY A 402 2.94 -37.43 -6.78
C GLY A 402 2.64 -35.94 -6.99
N LEU A 403 2.60 -35.13 -5.92
CA LEU A 403 2.40 -33.69 -6.01
C LEU A 403 3.58 -33.00 -6.69
N CYS A 404 4.82 -33.36 -6.34
CA CYS A 404 6.03 -32.89 -7.02
C CYS A 404 6.06 -33.31 -8.49
N TYR A 405 5.67 -34.54 -8.82
CA TYR A 405 5.58 -34.99 -10.21
C TYR A 405 4.54 -34.16 -11.00
N LEU A 406 3.36 -33.92 -10.44
CA LEU A 406 2.33 -33.09 -11.08
C LEU A 406 2.79 -31.64 -11.24
N VAL A 407 3.44 -31.05 -10.24
CA VAL A 407 3.97 -29.67 -10.32
C VAL A 407 5.11 -29.57 -11.34
N LEU A 408 6.03 -30.53 -11.39
CA LEU A 408 7.11 -30.54 -12.38
C LEU A 408 6.60 -30.83 -13.80
N HIS A 409 5.64 -31.76 -13.95
CA HIS A 409 4.97 -32.01 -15.23
C HIS A 409 4.25 -30.74 -15.71
N GLU A 410 3.49 -30.06 -14.84
CA GLU A 410 2.79 -28.83 -15.18
C GLU A 410 3.74 -27.65 -15.40
N LEU A 411 4.93 -27.60 -14.79
CA LEU A 411 5.94 -26.54 -15.02
C LEU A 411 6.77 -26.74 -16.30
N TYR A 412 6.95 -27.98 -16.76
CA TYR A 412 7.80 -28.32 -17.90
C TYR A 412 7.02 -28.87 -19.12
N SER A 413 5.69 -28.97 -19.04
CA SER A 413 4.85 -29.26 -20.22
C SER A 413 4.90 -28.11 -21.23
N ARG A 414 4.66 -28.44 -22.51
CA ARG A 414 4.65 -27.47 -23.62
C ARG A 414 3.43 -26.53 -23.61
N GLU A 415 2.42 -26.81 -22.78
CA GLU A 415 1.18 -26.03 -22.68
C GLU A 415 1.25 -24.91 -21.62
N THR A 416 2.42 -24.73 -20.99
CA THR A 416 2.67 -23.69 -19.99
C THR A 416 2.62 -22.26 -20.55
N PRO A 417 2.35 -21.26 -19.70
CA PRO A 417 2.55 -19.85 -20.05
C PRO A 417 3.95 -19.56 -20.61
N ASN A 418 5.00 -20.20 -20.08
CA ASN A 418 6.37 -20.01 -20.58
C ASN A 418 6.57 -20.59 -22.00
N GLY A 419 5.93 -21.72 -22.33
CA GLY A 419 5.87 -22.22 -23.70
C GLY A 419 5.12 -21.26 -24.62
N ILE A 420 3.93 -20.82 -24.19
CA ILE A 420 3.06 -19.90 -24.95
C ILE A 420 3.75 -18.55 -25.19
N TYR A 421 4.40 -17.94 -24.18
CA TYR A 421 5.15 -16.69 -24.36
C TYR A 421 6.36 -16.86 -25.29
N LYS A 422 7.04 -18.01 -25.25
CA LYS A 422 8.20 -18.28 -26.11
C LYS A 422 7.79 -18.44 -27.58
N GLU A 423 6.67 -19.10 -27.85
CA GLU A 423 6.18 -19.25 -29.23
C GLU A 423 5.46 -17.99 -29.73
N ALA A 424 4.70 -17.28 -28.89
CA ALA A 424 4.15 -15.97 -29.21
C ALA A 424 5.25 -14.94 -29.51
N SER A 425 6.37 -14.97 -28.76
CA SER A 425 7.53 -14.13 -29.03
C SER A 425 8.14 -14.41 -30.41
N LYS A 426 8.30 -15.68 -30.82
CA LYS A 426 8.70 -16.03 -32.19
C LYS A 426 7.70 -15.50 -33.23
N MET A 427 6.40 -15.67 -32.99
CA MET A 427 5.36 -15.25 -33.94
C MET A 427 5.34 -13.72 -34.13
N CYS A 428 5.54 -12.95 -33.05
CA CYS A 428 5.72 -11.49 -33.16
C CYS A 428 7.02 -11.12 -33.88
N LEU A 429 8.14 -11.79 -33.57
CA LEU A 429 9.43 -11.56 -34.23
C LEU A 429 9.44 -11.95 -35.72
N ALA A 430 8.51 -12.82 -36.15
CA ALA A 430 8.34 -13.23 -37.55
C ALA A 430 7.31 -12.40 -38.33
N ASN A 431 6.60 -11.45 -37.69
CA ASN A 431 5.62 -10.60 -38.36
C ASN A 431 6.29 -9.29 -38.85
N THR A 432 6.22 -9.03 -40.16
CA THR A 432 6.82 -7.84 -40.79
C THR A 432 6.25 -6.52 -40.28
N GLU A 433 4.93 -6.42 -40.04
CA GLU A 433 4.32 -5.18 -39.50
C GLU A 433 4.84 -4.85 -38.09
N VAL A 434 5.20 -5.87 -37.32
CA VAL A 434 5.75 -5.73 -35.96
C VAL A 434 7.24 -5.34 -36.00
N GLN A 435 7.99 -5.78 -37.01
CA GLN A 435 9.36 -5.33 -37.22
C GLN A 435 9.41 -3.85 -37.65
N ASP A 436 8.57 -3.44 -38.60
CA ASP A 436 8.50 -2.05 -39.04
C ASP A 436 8.08 -1.09 -37.91
N ALA A 437 7.19 -1.53 -37.01
CA ALA A 437 6.74 -0.73 -35.87
C ALA A 437 7.75 -0.62 -34.70
N LEU A 438 8.66 -1.59 -34.56
CA LEU A 438 9.67 -1.60 -33.49
C LEU A 438 11.04 -1.04 -33.94
N GLY A 439 11.25 -0.88 -35.24
CA GLY A 439 12.52 -0.43 -35.81
C GLY A 439 13.62 -1.50 -35.76
N THR A 440 14.83 -1.13 -36.15
CA THR A 440 15.98 -2.03 -36.08
C THR A 440 16.32 -2.37 -34.63
N PRO A 441 16.57 -3.66 -34.29
CA PRO A 441 16.91 -4.05 -32.92
C PRO A 441 18.13 -3.29 -32.40
N ILE A 442 18.07 -2.87 -31.13
CA ILE A 442 19.21 -2.23 -30.45
C ILE A 442 20.33 -3.27 -30.35
N LEU A 443 21.33 -3.15 -31.22
CA LEU A 443 22.55 -3.94 -31.17
C LEU A 443 23.28 -3.62 -29.86
N VAL A 444 23.33 -4.60 -28.96
CA VAL A 444 24.16 -4.52 -27.76
C VAL A 444 25.61 -4.33 -28.22
N HIS A 445 26.22 -3.21 -27.84
CA HIS A 445 27.55 -2.83 -28.32
C HIS A 445 28.61 -3.81 -27.82
N THR A 446 28.97 -4.79 -28.64
CA THR A 446 30.16 -5.62 -28.42
C THR A 446 31.41 -4.76 -28.53
N THR A 447 32.27 -4.84 -27.52
CA THR A 447 33.39 -3.92 -27.27
C THR A 447 34.38 -3.83 -28.45
N PRO A 448 34.61 -2.62 -29.02
CA PRO A 448 35.76 -2.37 -29.89
C PRO A 448 37.09 -2.41 -29.10
N GLN A 449 38.20 -2.61 -29.80
CA GLN A 449 39.51 -2.87 -29.19
C GLN A 449 40.25 -1.60 -28.73
N ILE A 450 41.30 -1.82 -27.94
CA ILE A 450 42.24 -0.81 -27.43
C ILE A 450 42.89 -0.05 -28.60
N GLY A 451 42.77 1.28 -28.59
CA GLY A 451 43.45 2.23 -29.49
C GLY A 451 43.97 3.43 -28.70
N SER A 452 45.07 4.05 -29.15
CA SER A 452 45.86 4.98 -28.34
C SER A 452 45.79 6.45 -28.81
N MET A 453 46.07 7.38 -27.87
CA MET A 453 46.24 8.83 -28.09
C MET A 453 44.96 9.62 -28.51
N ARG A 454 44.86 10.94 -28.29
CA ARG A 454 45.75 11.93 -27.64
C ARG A 454 44.94 13.07 -26.98
N ILE A 455 45.62 13.86 -26.15
CA ILE A 455 45.12 15.12 -25.53
C ILE A 455 44.83 16.18 -26.60
N ASN A 456 43.81 17.02 -26.39
CA ASN A 456 43.85 18.44 -26.75
C ASN A 456 42.89 19.29 -25.90
N ASN A 457 43.38 20.43 -25.40
CA ASN A 457 42.56 21.45 -24.72
C ASN A 457 41.94 22.39 -25.76
N VAL A 458 40.68 22.82 -25.57
CA VAL A 458 40.24 24.18 -25.93
C VAL A 458 39.29 24.69 -24.84
N ARG A 459 39.64 25.87 -24.32
CA ARG A 459 38.89 26.84 -23.49
C ARG A 459 37.44 26.50 -23.10
#